data_AF-A0A7W0VUX1-F1
#
_entry.id   AF-A0A7W0VUX1-F1
#
_cell.length_a   1.000
_cell.length_b   1.000
_cell.length_c   1.000
_cell.angle_alpha   90.00
_cell.angle_beta   90.00
_cell.angle_gamma   90.00
#
_symmetry.space_group_name_H-M   'P 1'
#
loop_
_entity.id
_entity.type
_entity.pdbx_description
1 polymer ?
#
loop_
_entity_poly.entity_id
_entity_poly.type
_entity_poly.pdbx_seq_one_letter_code
_entity_poly.pdbx_strand_id
1 'polypeptide(L)'
;MAIDVSVVRDLTALRAIDAEWRALAGSGAGALFRGPDWLLPWWHAYHNTLAAELHVLVGRISQGEPDAGKIVCIAPLYRRTVKVAVLDTRELRMLGDAGPRPPSLDLLAAPGWEDRAGAAFARTLIEEAATWDLLDLEPLADPSRVRANLVQRLAPAGFTVESSPSAGGASRIALGLAPADATDSTGVVTTFGDDLPALRKGLSSLRRLSRLEWGERDEPSPLADPEASALLEEVALDLGKRGLVRLARLDDAQGEVCAAALVVDDGDRAVVLAMAVDPQVGARASARLLHAEALAARARGCTALDVTTGAGEYTLPSLPTSKQPALAVRVWSQTTTASVGRTMSNVARRARKARETPSVAAAQARAAWTKIRSAAASVAHYDRYCLYRGQLWTRGIEAPPGLELRVFNEADYDKLDEGRRADLLEQLALDEVNARKQWRRGDQTVLATLGIRPAGIAWAARGPIEAPELGRTLRMSKYDAYIHSVYVAPAARGRAVGPVMLEHMTKELRATDAYRSWALIAADNQASLRAFQKASFTPVCDVIHAKMATVDRVVCRPPDPEAQELLGLDR
;
A
#
# COMPACT_ATOMS: atom_id res chain seq x y z
N MET A 1 -31.85 29.84 16.15
CA MET A 1 -31.66 28.44 15.73
C MET A 1 -30.44 27.82 16.38
N ALA A 2 -30.70 26.99 17.39
CA ALA A 2 -29.72 26.10 17.99
C ALA A 2 -29.56 24.81 17.16
N ILE A 3 -28.43 24.11 17.37
CA ILE A 3 -28.15 22.80 16.78
C ILE A 3 -27.93 21.81 17.92
N ASP A 4 -28.71 20.73 17.91
CA ASP A 4 -28.54 19.58 18.79
C ASP A 4 -27.67 18.54 18.07
N VAL A 5 -26.54 18.18 18.66
CA VAL A 5 -25.58 17.24 18.06
C VAL A 5 -25.64 15.91 18.80
N SER A 6 -25.84 14.83 18.04
CA SER A 6 -25.80 13.45 18.52
C SER A 6 -24.58 12.72 17.97
N VAL A 7 -24.00 11.77 18.73
CA VAL A 7 -22.91 10.90 18.26
C VAL A 7 -23.48 9.56 17.78
N VAL A 8 -23.29 9.25 16.51
CA VAL A 8 -23.68 7.98 15.89
C VAL A 8 -22.49 7.02 15.90
N ARG A 9 -22.62 5.92 16.64
CA ARG A 9 -21.58 4.88 16.81
C ARG A 9 -21.94 3.53 16.20
N ASP A 10 -23.12 3.43 15.58
CA ASP A 10 -23.66 2.22 14.99
C ASP A 10 -23.89 2.43 13.49
N LEU A 11 -23.55 1.40 12.69
CA LEU A 11 -23.63 1.46 11.24
C LEU A 11 -25.09 1.46 10.74
N THR A 12 -26.00 0.79 11.44
CA THR A 12 -27.43 0.79 11.08
C THR A 12 -28.02 2.18 11.27
N ALA A 13 -27.71 2.83 12.40
CA ALA A 13 -28.12 4.21 12.67
C ALA A 13 -27.51 5.22 11.67
N LEU A 14 -26.26 5.00 11.25
CA LEU A 14 -25.63 5.83 10.21
C LEU A 14 -26.32 5.65 8.85
N ARG A 15 -26.62 4.41 8.45
CA ARG A 15 -27.34 4.13 7.19
C ARG A 15 -28.76 4.68 7.18
N ALA A 16 -29.41 4.78 8.34
CA ALA A 16 -30.76 5.34 8.45
C ALA A 16 -30.84 6.82 8.00
N ILE A 17 -29.70 7.54 7.98
CA ILE A 17 -29.64 8.94 7.54
C ILE A 17 -29.00 9.12 6.17
N ASP A 18 -28.79 8.05 5.38
CA ASP A 18 -28.08 8.12 4.10
C ASP A 18 -28.70 9.12 3.10
N ALA A 19 -30.03 9.16 3.03
CA ALA A 19 -30.72 10.09 2.14
C ALA A 19 -30.50 11.55 2.54
N GLU A 20 -30.61 11.86 3.84
CA GLU A 20 -30.37 13.19 4.38
C GLU A 20 -28.89 13.59 4.30
N TRP A 21 -27.97 12.65 4.55
CA TRP A 21 -26.53 12.88 4.40
C TRP A 21 -26.17 13.17 2.95
N ARG A 22 -26.68 12.39 2.00
CA ARG A 22 -26.46 12.66 0.56
C ARG A 22 -27.03 14.01 0.15
N ALA A 23 -28.21 14.39 0.65
CA ALA A 23 -28.77 15.71 0.42
C ALA A 23 -27.92 16.85 1.03
N LEU A 24 -27.37 16.65 2.23
CA LEU A 24 -26.49 17.61 2.90
C LEU A 24 -25.14 17.77 2.18
N ALA A 25 -24.56 16.67 1.69
CA ALA A 25 -23.33 16.71 0.89
C ALA A 25 -23.51 17.53 -0.41
N GLY A 26 -24.76 17.61 -0.90
CA GLY A 26 -25.16 18.44 -2.02
C GLY A 26 -24.70 17.87 -3.37
N SER A 27 -24.70 18.72 -4.40
CA SER A 27 -24.22 18.41 -5.75
C SER A 27 -22.97 19.21 -6.16
N GLY A 28 -22.44 20.04 -5.26
CA GLY A 28 -21.26 20.86 -5.52
C GLY A 28 -19.95 20.06 -5.43
N ALA A 29 -18.83 20.71 -5.76
CA ALA A 29 -17.51 20.10 -5.69
C ALA A 29 -17.25 19.44 -4.32
N GLY A 30 -16.88 18.17 -4.33
CA GLY A 30 -16.56 17.36 -3.16
C GLY A 30 -17.77 16.67 -2.55
N ALA A 31 -18.94 16.73 -3.18
CA ALA A 31 -20.14 16.04 -2.71
C ALA A 31 -19.90 14.53 -2.60
N LEU A 32 -19.27 13.91 -3.60
CA LEU A 32 -19.02 12.47 -3.61
C LEU A 32 -18.18 12.04 -2.41
N PHE A 33 -17.02 12.67 -2.20
CA PHE A 33 -16.04 12.27 -1.17
C PHE A 33 -16.46 12.60 0.26
N ARG A 34 -17.46 13.47 0.43
CA ARG A 34 -18.03 13.81 1.74
C ARG A 34 -19.35 13.09 2.02
N GLY A 35 -19.90 12.40 1.02
CA GLY A 35 -21.17 11.70 1.10
C GLY A 35 -21.05 10.22 1.45
N PRO A 36 -22.20 9.55 1.68
CA PRO A 36 -22.23 8.13 2.01
C PRO A 36 -21.72 7.24 0.86
N ASP A 37 -21.84 7.70 -0.39
CA ASP A 37 -21.43 6.97 -1.60
C ASP A 37 -19.91 6.68 -1.65
N TRP A 38 -19.11 7.46 -0.94
CA TRP A 38 -17.68 7.22 -0.77
C TRP A 38 -17.34 6.69 0.63
N LEU A 39 -17.92 7.32 1.66
CA LEU A 39 -17.49 7.10 3.03
C LEU A 39 -18.00 5.79 3.65
N LEU A 40 -19.13 5.24 3.18
CA LEU A 40 -19.59 3.93 3.62
C LEU A 40 -18.79 2.77 2.99
N PRO A 41 -18.54 2.73 1.67
CA PRO A 41 -17.60 1.76 1.09
C PRO A 41 -16.22 1.83 1.75
N TRP A 42 -15.72 3.05 2.00
CA TRP A 42 -14.46 3.23 2.73
C TRP A 42 -14.51 2.63 4.14
N TRP A 43 -15.60 2.86 4.87
CA TRP A 43 -15.79 2.27 6.20
C TRP A 43 -15.76 0.75 6.13
N HIS A 44 -16.48 0.14 5.19
CA HIS A 44 -16.49 -1.31 4.99
C HIS A 44 -15.11 -1.89 4.72
N ALA A 45 -14.31 -1.24 3.88
CA ALA A 45 -12.97 -1.68 3.54
C ALA A 45 -11.99 -1.58 4.73
N TYR A 46 -12.02 -0.48 5.49
CA TYR A 46 -10.92 -0.15 6.40
C TYR A 46 -11.18 -0.38 7.89
N HIS A 47 -12.44 -0.39 8.36
CA HIS A 47 -12.70 -0.33 9.81
C HIS A 47 -12.07 -1.49 10.60
N ASN A 48 -12.11 -2.71 10.07
CA ASN A 48 -11.56 -3.90 10.72
C ASN A 48 -10.03 -3.82 10.84
N THR A 49 -9.34 -3.51 9.73
CA THR A 49 -7.88 -3.40 9.69
C THR A 49 -7.35 -2.26 10.55
N LEU A 50 -8.15 -1.19 10.71
CA LEU A 50 -7.84 -0.07 11.58
C LEU A 50 -8.23 -0.26 13.05
N ALA A 51 -8.92 -1.36 13.39
CA ALA A 51 -9.58 -1.57 14.68
C ALA A 51 -10.39 -0.32 15.10
N ALA A 52 -11.18 0.21 14.16
CA ALA A 52 -11.88 1.47 14.28
C ALA A 52 -13.35 1.29 14.68
N GLU A 53 -13.88 2.29 15.38
CA GLU A 53 -15.29 2.40 15.79
C GLU A 53 -15.90 3.67 15.20
N LEU A 54 -17.17 3.63 14.78
CA LEU A 54 -17.86 4.82 14.27
C LEU A 54 -17.97 5.90 15.36
N HIS A 55 -17.78 7.16 14.96
CA HIS A 55 -17.93 8.32 15.84
C HIS A 55 -18.48 9.54 15.06
N VAL A 56 -19.56 9.36 14.32
CA VAL A 56 -20.09 10.41 13.43
C VAL A 56 -20.91 11.42 14.24
N LEU A 57 -20.55 12.70 14.19
CA LEU A 57 -21.35 13.76 14.82
C LEU A 57 -22.43 14.22 13.85
N VAL A 58 -23.70 14.15 14.25
CA VAL A 58 -24.85 14.56 13.43
C VAL A 58 -25.60 15.68 14.14
N GLY A 59 -25.61 16.86 13.54
CA GLY A 59 -26.30 18.04 14.06
C GLY A 59 -27.65 18.25 13.40
N ARG A 60 -28.69 18.39 14.23
CA ARG A 60 -30.07 18.68 13.82
C ARG A 60 -30.54 20.02 14.36
N ILE A 61 -31.48 20.64 13.67
CA ILE A 61 -32.14 21.85 14.19
C ILE A 61 -32.87 21.50 15.50
N SER A 62 -32.59 22.25 16.56
CA SER A 62 -33.17 21.99 17.89
C SER A 62 -34.69 22.11 17.91
N GLN A 63 -35.32 21.44 18.88
CA GLN A 63 -36.76 21.53 19.09
C GLN A 63 -37.21 22.98 19.34
N GLY A 64 -38.38 23.35 18.81
CA GLY A 64 -38.95 24.70 18.95
C GLY A 64 -38.55 25.71 17.87
N GLU A 65 -37.70 25.33 16.93
CA GLU A 65 -37.35 26.14 15.74
C GLU A 65 -38.10 25.62 14.49
N PRO A 66 -38.29 26.45 13.44
CA PRO A 66 -38.74 25.96 12.14
C PRO A 66 -37.82 24.85 11.62
N ASP A 67 -38.38 23.81 11.00
CA ASP A 67 -37.66 22.62 10.51
C ASP A 67 -36.93 21.79 11.59
N ALA A 68 -37.40 21.82 12.84
CA ALA A 68 -36.87 21.00 13.93
C ALA A 68 -36.67 19.53 13.52
N GLY A 69 -35.53 18.96 13.91
CA GLY A 69 -35.14 17.59 13.57
C GLY A 69 -34.42 17.41 12.23
N LYS A 70 -34.46 18.40 11.33
CA LYS A 70 -33.71 18.35 10.06
C LYS A 70 -32.20 18.34 10.30
N ILE A 71 -31.47 17.46 9.62
CA ILE A 71 -30.00 17.45 9.66
C ILE A 71 -29.44 18.68 8.93
N VAL A 72 -28.57 19.43 9.62
CA VAL A 72 -27.91 20.64 9.10
C VAL A 72 -26.39 20.57 9.12
N CYS A 73 -25.79 19.60 9.82
CA CYS A 73 -24.35 19.36 9.75
C CYS A 73 -23.98 17.92 10.09
N ILE A 74 -22.88 17.43 9.50
CA ILE A 74 -22.29 16.11 9.78
C ILE A 74 -20.77 16.22 9.88
N ALA A 75 -20.18 15.65 10.93
CA ALA A 75 -18.73 15.40 11.02
C ALA A 75 -18.49 13.88 10.92
N PRO A 76 -18.09 13.37 9.74
CA PRO A 76 -17.89 11.93 9.55
C PRO A 76 -16.56 11.52 10.17
N LEU A 77 -16.59 11.19 11.48
CA LEU A 77 -15.41 10.76 12.22
C LEU A 77 -15.49 9.29 12.64
N TYR A 78 -14.33 8.69 12.85
CA TYR A 78 -14.17 7.40 13.50
C TYR A 78 -13.15 7.52 14.63
N ARG A 79 -13.23 6.59 15.58
CA ARG A 79 -12.31 6.46 16.70
C ARG A 79 -11.45 5.21 16.53
N ARG A 80 -10.18 5.30 16.88
CA ARG A 80 -9.30 4.12 17.04
C ARG A 80 -8.30 4.34 18.18
N THR A 81 -7.62 3.28 18.59
CA THR A 81 -6.49 3.37 19.52
C THR A 81 -5.19 3.14 18.76
N VAL A 82 -4.27 4.09 18.85
CA VAL A 82 -2.94 4.00 18.23
C VAL A 82 -1.85 4.12 19.27
N LYS A 83 -0.70 3.49 19.02
CA LYS A 83 0.50 3.71 19.82
C LYS A 83 1.20 4.98 19.36
N VAL A 84 1.15 6.03 20.18
CA VAL A 84 2.01 7.21 20.02
C VAL A 84 3.15 7.07 21.01
N ALA A 85 4.34 6.78 20.48
CA ALA A 85 5.46 6.26 21.27
C ALA A 85 5.07 4.95 22.00
N VAL A 86 5.01 4.95 23.33
CA VAL A 86 4.69 3.76 24.14
C VAL A 86 3.26 3.78 24.72
N LEU A 87 2.53 4.89 24.51
CA LEU A 87 1.21 5.10 25.11
C LEU A 87 0.10 4.81 24.09
N ASP A 88 -0.97 4.18 24.58
CA ASP A 88 -2.22 4.08 23.84
C ASP A 88 -2.90 5.45 23.80
N THR A 89 -3.10 5.95 22.59
CA THR A 89 -3.72 7.25 22.30
C THR A 89 -5.03 7.00 21.57
N ARG A 90 -6.14 7.50 22.12
CA ARG A 90 -7.46 7.42 21.50
C ARG A 90 -7.58 8.54 20.49
N GLU A 91 -7.66 8.17 19.22
CA GLU A 91 -7.58 9.08 18.11
C GLU A 91 -8.93 9.16 17.39
N LEU A 92 -9.45 10.37 17.21
CA LEU A 92 -10.56 10.67 16.31
C LEU A 92 -10.01 11.13 14.96
N ARG A 93 -10.48 10.53 13.87
CA ARG A 93 -10.03 10.84 12.49
C ARG A 93 -11.22 10.95 11.54
N MET A 94 -11.00 11.56 10.39
CA MET A 94 -12.01 11.65 9.32
C MET A 94 -12.22 10.28 8.67
N LEU A 95 -13.47 9.84 8.47
CA LEU A 95 -13.74 8.74 7.55
C LEU A 95 -13.20 9.13 6.16
N GLY A 96 -12.57 8.20 5.47
CA GLY A 96 -12.04 8.43 4.12
C GLY A 96 -10.55 8.80 4.06
N ASP A 97 -9.83 8.80 5.18
CA ASP A 97 -8.46 9.31 5.25
C ASP A 97 -7.34 8.26 5.04
N ALA A 98 -7.70 6.97 5.08
CA ALA A 98 -6.81 5.85 4.76
C ALA A 98 -6.97 5.41 3.31
N GLY A 99 -5.94 4.76 2.75
CA GLY A 99 -5.96 4.27 1.38
C GLY A 99 -5.79 5.36 0.32
N PRO A 100 -6.42 5.20 -0.87
CA PRO A 100 -6.44 6.22 -1.92
C PRO A 100 -7.05 7.52 -1.37
N ARG A 101 -6.23 8.56 -1.23
CA ARG A 101 -6.65 9.81 -0.61
C ARG A 101 -7.51 10.62 -1.59
N PRO A 102 -8.77 10.94 -1.23
CA PRO A 102 -9.54 11.88 -2.04
C PRO A 102 -8.88 13.28 -2.01
N PRO A 103 -9.19 14.18 -2.96
CA PRO A 103 -8.62 15.52 -3.00
C PRO A 103 -8.77 16.27 -1.67
N SER A 104 -9.96 16.14 -1.08
CA SER A 104 -10.31 16.74 0.20
C SER A 104 -11.51 16.03 0.79
N LEU A 105 -11.46 15.80 2.10
CA LEU A 105 -12.61 15.57 2.97
C LEU A 105 -13.02 16.91 3.58
N ASP A 106 -14.17 16.96 4.27
CA ASP A 106 -14.51 18.09 5.11
C ASP A 106 -15.62 17.75 6.09
N LEU A 107 -15.83 18.64 7.06
CA LEU A 107 -17.03 18.71 7.87
C LEU A 107 -18.16 19.30 7.02
N LEU A 108 -19.33 18.66 7.03
CA LEU A 108 -20.49 19.10 6.27
C LEU A 108 -21.35 20.04 7.09
N ALA A 109 -21.82 21.11 6.46
CA ALA A 109 -22.87 21.97 6.97
C ALA A 109 -23.73 22.47 5.82
N ALA A 110 -25.03 22.62 6.07
CA ALA A 110 -25.94 23.25 5.13
C ALA A 110 -25.53 24.72 4.90
N PRO A 111 -25.76 25.29 3.71
CA PRO A 111 -25.45 26.68 3.44
C PRO A 111 -26.05 27.63 4.49
N GLY A 112 -25.22 28.50 5.06
CA GLY A 112 -25.61 29.45 6.11
C GLY A 112 -25.57 28.89 7.54
N TRP A 113 -25.28 27.60 7.71
CA TRP A 113 -25.15 26.95 9.03
C TRP A 113 -23.70 26.71 9.45
N GLU A 114 -22.72 27.08 8.63
CA GLU A 114 -21.31 26.66 8.79
C GLU A 114 -20.70 27.11 10.12
N ASP A 115 -20.95 28.36 10.53
CA ASP A 115 -20.44 28.89 11.79
C ASP A 115 -21.07 28.20 13.00
N ARG A 116 -22.38 27.99 12.96
CA ARG A 116 -23.15 27.33 14.02
C ARG A 116 -22.79 25.86 14.12
N ALA A 117 -22.59 25.19 12.99
CA ALA A 117 -22.15 23.81 12.90
C ALA A 117 -20.76 23.62 13.54
N GLY A 118 -19.79 24.46 13.18
CA GLY A 118 -18.45 24.42 13.78
C GLY A 118 -18.49 24.64 15.29
N ALA A 119 -19.30 25.60 15.77
CA ALA A 119 -19.49 25.84 17.19
C ALA A 119 -20.19 24.68 17.93
N ALA A 120 -21.19 24.06 17.30
CA ALA A 120 -21.91 22.92 17.86
C ALA A 120 -21.01 21.68 17.95
N PHE A 121 -20.22 21.37 16.90
CA PHE A 121 -19.23 20.30 16.93
C PHE A 121 -18.17 20.53 18.01
N ALA A 122 -17.67 21.77 18.14
CA ALA A 122 -16.70 22.10 19.18
C ALA A 122 -17.27 21.82 20.58
N ARG A 123 -18.50 22.27 20.85
CA ARG A 123 -19.17 22.03 22.13
C ARG A 123 -19.26 20.53 22.44
N THR A 124 -19.74 19.72 21.50
CA THR A 124 -19.86 18.27 21.69
C THR A 124 -18.49 17.59 21.88
N LEU A 125 -17.46 18.00 21.14
CA LEU A 125 -16.10 17.44 21.32
C LEU A 125 -15.47 17.83 22.66
N ILE A 126 -15.81 19.00 23.20
CA ILE A 126 -15.41 19.42 24.55
C ILE A 126 -16.13 18.58 25.61
N GLU A 127 -17.43 18.34 25.45
CA GLU A 127 -18.22 17.47 26.34
C GLU A 127 -17.69 16.02 26.32
N GLU A 128 -17.27 15.55 25.15
CA GLU A 128 -16.66 14.22 24.94
C GLU A 128 -15.14 14.19 25.17
N ALA A 129 -14.51 15.25 25.71
CA ALA A 129 -13.05 15.35 25.82
C ALA A 129 -12.39 14.20 26.60
N ALA A 130 -13.14 13.53 27.46
CA ALA A 130 -12.66 12.36 28.19
C ALA A 130 -12.54 11.10 27.32
N THR A 131 -13.16 11.05 26.14
CA THR A 131 -13.26 9.85 25.28
C THR A 131 -12.19 9.80 24.18
N TRP A 132 -11.41 10.87 24.01
CA TRP A 132 -10.36 11.00 22.99
C TRP A 132 -9.15 11.80 23.51
N ASP A 133 -8.01 11.58 22.88
CA ASP A 133 -6.72 12.23 23.21
C ASP A 133 -6.21 13.11 22.06
N LEU A 134 -6.44 12.67 20.82
CA LEU A 134 -6.07 13.35 19.59
C LEU A 134 -7.24 13.38 18.62
N LEU A 135 -7.52 14.54 18.02
CA LEU A 135 -8.37 14.70 16.85
C LEU A 135 -7.46 15.04 15.66
N ASP A 136 -7.33 14.16 14.68
CA ASP A 136 -6.52 14.36 13.46
C ASP A 136 -7.43 14.46 12.23
N LEU A 137 -7.67 15.68 11.76
CA LEU A 137 -8.52 15.99 10.62
C LEU A 137 -7.66 16.22 9.38
N GLU A 138 -7.59 15.22 8.50
CA GLU A 138 -6.82 15.27 7.25
C GLU A 138 -7.43 14.30 6.22
N PRO A 139 -7.42 14.61 4.91
CA PRO A 139 -7.18 15.93 4.31
C PRO A 139 -8.43 16.82 4.38
N LEU A 140 -8.33 18.04 4.91
CA LEU A 140 -9.43 19.00 4.91
C LEU A 140 -9.34 19.95 3.70
N ALA A 141 -10.50 20.29 3.12
CA ALA A 141 -10.61 21.37 2.15
C ALA A 141 -10.11 22.70 2.73
N ASP A 142 -9.47 23.52 1.89
CA ASP A 142 -9.04 24.87 2.26
C ASP A 142 -9.49 25.90 1.21
N PRO A 143 -10.35 26.89 1.58
CA PRO A 143 -10.87 27.16 2.92
C PRO A 143 -11.99 26.20 3.36
N SER A 144 -12.11 25.97 4.68
CA SER A 144 -13.27 25.32 5.31
C SER A 144 -13.79 26.19 6.47
N ARG A 145 -15.00 26.74 6.30
CA ARG A 145 -15.63 27.65 7.28
C ARG A 145 -16.07 26.92 8.55
N VAL A 146 -16.55 25.68 8.43
CA VAL A 146 -16.92 24.82 9.57
C VAL A 146 -15.68 24.53 10.42
N ARG A 147 -14.58 24.11 9.78
CA ARG A 147 -13.28 23.88 10.43
C ARG A 147 -12.77 25.13 11.15
N ALA A 148 -12.82 26.29 10.49
CA ALA A 148 -12.34 27.55 11.09
C ALA A 148 -13.06 27.84 12.41
N ASN A 149 -14.39 27.73 12.42
CA ASN A 149 -15.19 27.93 13.63
C ASN A 149 -14.94 26.85 14.69
N LEU A 150 -14.81 25.59 14.28
CA LEU A 150 -14.45 24.48 15.19
C LEU A 150 -13.16 24.79 15.95
N VAL A 151 -12.09 25.11 15.22
CA VAL A 151 -10.77 25.40 15.79
C VAL A 151 -10.79 26.65 16.69
N GLN A 152 -11.50 27.70 16.27
CA GLN A 152 -11.63 28.95 17.03
C GLN A 152 -12.31 28.73 18.39
N ARG A 153 -13.12 27.69 18.54
CA ARG A 153 -13.80 27.35 19.81
C ARG A 153 -13.01 26.36 20.67
N LEU A 154 -12.28 25.43 20.05
CA LEU A 154 -11.47 24.46 20.79
C LEU A 154 -10.25 25.11 21.46
N ALA A 155 -9.56 26.06 20.81
CA ALA A 155 -8.36 26.67 21.39
C ALA A 155 -8.61 27.42 22.71
N PRO A 156 -9.65 28.29 22.85
CA PRO A 156 -9.98 28.93 24.12
C PRO A 156 -10.45 27.97 25.21
N ALA A 157 -10.95 26.78 24.84
CA ALA A 157 -11.30 25.71 25.78
C ALA A 157 -10.05 24.92 26.28
N GLY A 158 -8.84 25.39 25.96
CA GLY A 158 -7.57 24.84 26.43
C GLY A 158 -7.05 23.66 25.62
N PHE A 159 -7.62 23.39 24.45
CA PHE A 159 -7.07 22.40 23.52
C PHE A 159 -5.92 23.00 22.72
N THR A 160 -4.90 22.19 22.41
CA THR A 160 -3.82 22.65 21.53
C THR A 160 -4.16 22.32 20.09
N VAL A 161 -4.28 23.36 19.25
CA VAL A 161 -4.56 23.21 17.83
C VAL A 161 -3.28 23.45 17.03
N GLU A 162 -2.93 22.49 16.18
CA GLU A 162 -1.89 22.61 15.16
C GLU A 162 -2.52 22.52 13.77
N SER A 163 -2.03 23.31 12.83
CA SER A 163 -2.44 23.25 11.43
C SER A 163 -1.20 23.21 10.55
N SER A 164 -1.24 22.37 9.52
CA SER A 164 -0.17 22.24 8.53
C SER A 164 -0.73 21.87 7.16
N PRO A 165 0.02 22.11 6.06
CA PRO A 165 -0.29 21.48 4.78
C PRO A 165 -0.43 19.97 4.95
N SER A 166 -1.47 19.39 4.37
CA SER A 166 -1.67 17.95 4.29
C SER A 166 -0.88 17.37 3.12
N ALA A 167 -0.55 16.07 3.19
CA ALA A 167 -0.05 15.34 2.03
C ALA A 167 -1.16 14.99 1.01
N GLY A 168 -2.42 15.30 1.28
CA GLY A 168 -3.53 15.22 0.33
C GLY A 168 -3.57 16.40 -0.65
N GLY A 169 -4.74 16.66 -1.22
CA GLY A 169 -4.95 17.70 -2.23
C GLY A 169 -5.01 17.15 -3.65
N ALA A 170 -5.01 18.06 -4.62
CA ALA A 170 -4.99 17.73 -6.04
C ALA A 170 -4.31 18.81 -6.89
N SER A 171 -3.86 18.42 -8.08
CA SER A 171 -3.57 19.35 -9.17
C SER A 171 -4.81 19.48 -10.05
N ARG A 172 -5.39 20.68 -10.12
CA ARG A 172 -6.56 20.99 -10.93
C ARG A 172 -6.16 21.46 -12.30
N ILE A 173 -6.64 20.78 -13.33
CA ILE A 173 -6.54 21.18 -14.73
C ILE A 173 -7.84 21.89 -15.13
N ALA A 174 -7.75 23.13 -15.59
CA ALA A 174 -8.91 23.89 -16.06
C ALA A 174 -9.31 23.46 -17.48
N LEU A 175 -10.56 23.02 -17.65
CA LEU A 175 -11.01 22.43 -18.93
C LEU A 175 -11.57 23.47 -19.92
N GLY A 176 -12.00 24.64 -19.43
CA GLY A 176 -12.54 25.71 -20.28
C GLY A 176 -11.54 26.29 -21.30
N LEU A 177 -10.24 26.08 -21.09
CA LEU A 177 -9.16 26.56 -21.95
C LEU A 177 -8.46 25.44 -22.74
N ALA A 178 -8.96 24.21 -22.67
CA ALA A 178 -8.37 23.12 -23.43
C ALA A 178 -8.58 23.35 -24.95
N PRO A 179 -7.55 23.18 -25.80
CA PRO A 179 -7.75 23.16 -27.24
C PRO A 179 -8.69 22.02 -27.64
N ALA A 180 -9.40 22.17 -28.75
CA ALA A 180 -10.36 21.16 -29.21
C ALA A 180 -9.68 19.88 -29.72
N ASP A 181 -8.45 20.01 -30.23
CA ASP A 181 -7.71 18.92 -30.86
C ASP A 181 -6.67 18.31 -29.92
N ALA A 182 -6.59 16.98 -29.91
CA ALA A 182 -5.55 16.25 -29.21
C ALA A 182 -4.19 16.51 -29.87
N THR A 183 -3.19 16.86 -29.06
CA THR A 183 -1.85 17.26 -29.54
C THR A 183 -1.00 16.10 -30.08
N ASP A 184 -1.46 14.84 -29.99
CA ASP A 184 -0.74 13.66 -30.50
C ASP A 184 -1.70 12.48 -30.78
N SER A 185 -1.76 12.02 -32.04
CA SER A 185 -2.65 10.95 -32.50
C SER A 185 -2.09 9.52 -32.31
N THR A 186 -0.89 9.36 -31.76
CA THR A 186 -0.14 8.07 -31.80
C THR A 186 -0.54 7.05 -30.72
N GLY A 187 -1.72 6.42 -30.80
CA GLY A 187 -2.18 5.38 -29.84
C GLY A 187 -3.62 5.60 -29.39
N VAL A 188 -4.27 4.56 -28.85
CA VAL A 188 -5.72 4.61 -28.59
C VAL A 188 -5.96 4.72 -27.09
N VAL A 189 -6.62 5.81 -26.67
CA VAL A 189 -7.18 5.89 -25.32
C VAL A 189 -8.58 5.31 -25.36
N THR A 190 -8.78 4.21 -24.64
CA THR A 190 -10.09 3.58 -24.45
C THR A 190 -10.64 3.94 -23.08
N THR A 191 -11.96 4.17 -23.00
CA THR A 191 -12.65 4.46 -21.73
C THR A 191 -13.75 3.44 -21.50
N PHE A 192 -13.82 2.93 -20.27
CA PHE A 192 -14.85 1.98 -19.83
C PHE A 192 -15.63 2.61 -18.68
N GLY A 193 -16.95 2.79 -18.82
CA GLY A 193 -17.78 3.41 -17.79
C GLY A 193 -18.96 2.55 -17.35
N ASP A 194 -19.82 2.18 -18.29
CA ASP A 194 -21.03 1.38 -18.10
C ASP A 194 -20.82 -0.13 -18.30
N ASP A 195 -19.78 -0.52 -19.04
CA ASP A 195 -19.35 -1.92 -19.18
C ASP A 195 -18.62 -2.40 -17.91
N LEU A 196 -19.37 -2.96 -16.95
CA LEU A 196 -18.84 -3.48 -15.69
C LEU A 196 -17.76 -4.58 -15.88
N PRO A 197 -17.93 -5.58 -16.78
CA PRO A 197 -16.84 -6.49 -17.12
C PRO A 197 -15.55 -5.79 -17.58
N ALA A 198 -15.65 -4.81 -18.48
CA ALA A 198 -14.48 -4.08 -18.96
C ALA A 198 -13.85 -3.22 -17.86
N LEU A 199 -14.66 -2.61 -16.98
CA LEU A 199 -14.21 -1.86 -15.81
C LEU A 199 -13.38 -2.75 -14.88
N ARG A 200 -13.83 -3.97 -14.55
CA ARG A 200 -13.06 -4.93 -13.73
C ARG A 200 -11.76 -5.35 -14.40
N LYS A 201 -11.79 -5.62 -15.70
CA LYS A 201 -10.59 -5.97 -16.47
C LYS A 201 -9.57 -4.84 -16.40
N GLY A 202 -10.02 -3.62 -16.61
CA GLY A 202 -9.13 -2.48 -16.59
C GLY A 202 -8.65 -2.10 -15.16
N LEU A 203 -9.44 -2.29 -14.10
CA LEU A 203 -8.94 -2.20 -12.71
C LEU A 203 -7.82 -3.21 -12.44
N SER A 204 -7.90 -4.40 -13.05
CA SER A 204 -6.83 -5.40 -12.98
C SER A 204 -5.57 -4.94 -13.72
N SER A 205 -5.72 -4.28 -14.87
CA SER A 205 -4.61 -3.62 -15.58
C SER A 205 -3.99 -2.48 -14.77
N LEU A 206 -4.80 -1.63 -14.14
CA LEU A 206 -4.34 -0.54 -13.26
C LEU A 206 -3.51 -1.09 -12.08
N ARG A 207 -4.00 -2.13 -11.41
CA ARG A 207 -3.26 -2.82 -10.32
C ARG A 207 -1.95 -3.46 -10.80
N ARG A 208 -1.93 -4.02 -12.02
CA ARG A 208 -0.70 -4.56 -12.62
C ARG A 208 0.32 -3.45 -12.85
N LEU A 209 -0.09 -2.36 -13.51
CA LEU A 209 0.76 -1.21 -13.79
C LEU A 209 1.30 -0.57 -12.51
N SER A 210 0.45 -0.39 -11.50
CA SER A 210 0.88 0.15 -10.21
C SER A 210 1.93 -0.74 -9.54
N ARG A 211 1.82 -2.07 -9.65
CA ARG A 211 2.87 -2.98 -9.14
C ARG A 211 4.18 -2.86 -9.90
N LEU A 212 4.15 -2.69 -11.22
CA LEU A 212 5.36 -2.49 -12.04
C LEU A 212 6.05 -1.18 -11.68
N GLU A 213 5.27 -0.09 -11.64
CA GLU A 213 5.78 1.25 -11.33
C GLU A 213 6.40 1.33 -9.94
N TRP A 214 5.69 0.86 -8.92
CA TRP A 214 6.19 0.90 -7.54
C TRP A 214 7.32 -0.11 -7.30
N GLY A 215 7.33 -1.22 -8.05
CA GLY A 215 8.44 -2.16 -8.07
C GLY A 215 9.75 -1.55 -8.58
N GLU A 216 9.70 -0.63 -9.55
CA GLU A 216 10.89 0.13 -9.99
C GLU A 216 11.42 1.07 -8.89
N ARG A 217 10.54 1.57 -8.02
CA ARG A 217 10.87 2.44 -6.90
C ARG A 217 11.34 1.68 -5.65
N ASP A 218 11.35 0.35 -5.67
CA ASP A 218 11.54 -0.52 -4.49
C ASP A 218 10.56 -0.20 -3.33
N GLU A 219 9.33 0.22 -3.68
CA GLU A 219 8.28 0.60 -2.72
C GLU A 219 7.02 -0.26 -2.91
N PRO A 220 6.22 -0.49 -1.86
CA PRO A 220 4.97 -1.23 -1.99
C PRO A 220 3.93 -0.40 -2.74
N SER A 221 3.29 -1.00 -3.75
CA SER A 221 2.19 -0.35 -4.48
C SER A 221 1.02 -0.03 -3.55
N PRO A 222 0.51 1.21 -3.53
CA PRO A 222 -0.72 1.57 -2.80
C PRO A 222 -1.95 0.80 -3.26
N LEU A 223 -1.94 0.29 -4.50
CA LEU A 223 -3.01 -0.53 -5.06
C LEU A 223 -2.79 -2.04 -4.85
N ALA A 224 -1.68 -2.44 -4.22
CA ALA A 224 -1.49 -3.81 -3.76
C ALA A 224 -2.13 -4.05 -2.37
N ASP A 225 -2.49 -2.98 -1.66
CA ASP A 225 -3.28 -3.02 -0.43
C ASP A 225 -4.66 -3.65 -0.71
N PRO A 226 -5.02 -4.79 -0.08
CA PRO A 226 -6.30 -5.46 -0.31
C PRO A 226 -7.50 -4.55 -0.04
N GLU A 227 -7.44 -3.75 1.01
CA GLU A 227 -8.47 -2.80 1.43
C GLU A 227 -8.64 -1.68 0.39
N ALA A 228 -7.54 -1.11 -0.12
CA ALA A 228 -7.60 -0.11 -1.19
C ALA A 228 -8.20 -0.69 -2.46
N SER A 229 -7.80 -1.91 -2.83
CA SER A 229 -8.34 -2.61 -4.01
C SER A 229 -9.82 -2.88 -3.87
N ALA A 230 -10.27 -3.37 -2.72
CA ALA A 230 -11.67 -3.66 -2.44
C ALA A 230 -12.52 -2.38 -2.49
N LEU A 231 -12.04 -1.29 -1.87
CA LEU A 231 -12.69 0.02 -1.91
C LEU A 231 -12.86 0.51 -3.35
N LEU A 232 -11.77 0.54 -4.13
CA LEU A 232 -11.83 1.05 -5.49
C LEU A 232 -12.71 0.18 -6.39
N GLU A 233 -12.71 -1.14 -6.20
CA GLU A 233 -13.59 -2.04 -6.95
C GLU A 233 -15.06 -1.84 -6.58
N GLU A 234 -15.40 -1.75 -5.30
CA GLU A 234 -16.78 -1.48 -4.85
C GLU A 234 -17.29 -0.13 -5.39
N VAL A 235 -16.52 0.94 -5.19
CA VAL A 235 -16.86 2.29 -5.66
C VAL A 235 -16.98 2.32 -7.18
N ALA A 236 -16.05 1.71 -7.92
CA ALA A 236 -16.11 1.68 -9.38
C ALA A 236 -17.34 0.91 -9.88
N LEU A 237 -17.71 -0.20 -9.25
CA LEU A 237 -18.87 -0.97 -9.69
C LEU A 237 -20.19 -0.29 -9.33
N ASP A 238 -20.27 0.40 -8.19
CA ASP A 238 -21.49 1.11 -7.80
C ASP A 238 -21.69 2.39 -8.62
N LEU A 239 -20.66 3.24 -8.70
CA LEU A 239 -20.69 4.46 -9.50
C LEU A 239 -20.77 4.16 -11.00
N GLY A 240 -20.28 2.99 -11.45
CA GLY A 240 -20.34 2.57 -12.86
C GLY A 240 -21.77 2.38 -13.33
N LYS A 241 -22.64 1.81 -12.50
CA LYS A 241 -24.08 1.68 -12.77
C LYS A 241 -24.77 3.03 -12.96
N ARG A 242 -24.20 4.10 -12.39
CA ARG A 242 -24.70 5.47 -12.43
C ARG A 242 -24.01 6.33 -13.50
N GLY A 243 -23.03 5.77 -14.23
CA GLY A 243 -22.22 6.50 -15.20
C GLY A 243 -21.30 7.56 -14.58
N LEU A 244 -21.01 7.47 -13.29
CA LEU A 244 -20.22 8.45 -12.53
C LEU A 244 -18.75 8.06 -12.37
N VAL A 245 -18.34 6.90 -12.89
CA VAL A 245 -16.95 6.45 -12.88
C VAL A 245 -16.60 5.89 -14.23
N ARG A 246 -15.32 5.99 -14.56
CA ARG A 246 -14.74 5.43 -15.77
C ARG A 246 -13.31 5.01 -15.49
N LEU A 247 -12.83 4.08 -16.29
CA LEU A 247 -11.42 3.76 -16.36
C LEU A 247 -10.90 4.12 -17.76
N ALA A 248 -9.98 5.08 -17.80
CA ALA A 248 -9.26 5.45 -18.99
C ALA A 248 -8.00 4.57 -19.12
N ARG A 249 -7.76 4.04 -20.32
CA ARG A 249 -6.67 3.12 -20.62
C ARG A 249 -5.95 3.61 -21.88
N LEU A 250 -4.62 3.73 -21.82
CA LEU A 250 -3.79 3.98 -22.99
C LEU A 250 -3.06 2.69 -23.36
N ASP A 251 -3.20 2.31 -24.62
CA ASP A 251 -2.55 1.15 -25.20
C ASP A 251 -1.41 1.54 -26.13
N ASP A 252 -0.36 0.72 -26.16
CA ASP A 252 0.70 0.82 -27.14
C ASP A 252 0.27 0.29 -28.52
N ALA A 253 1.19 0.30 -29.49
CA ALA A 253 0.91 -0.16 -30.85
C ALA A 253 0.61 -1.67 -30.94
N GLN A 254 0.97 -2.43 -29.90
CA GLN A 254 0.77 -3.87 -29.78
C GLN A 254 -0.56 -4.19 -29.04
N GLY A 255 -1.26 -3.17 -28.53
CA GLY A 255 -2.50 -3.33 -27.77
C GLY A 255 -2.28 -3.65 -26.29
N GLU A 256 -1.03 -3.58 -25.82
CA GLU A 256 -0.69 -3.75 -24.41
C GLU A 256 -0.92 -2.46 -23.63
N VAL A 257 -1.43 -2.62 -22.40
CA VAL A 257 -1.81 -1.49 -21.56
C VAL A 257 -0.57 -0.84 -20.97
N CYS A 258 -0.26 0.39 -21.38
CA CYS A 258 0.90 1.13 -20.89
C CYS A 258 0.55 2.24 -19.88
N ALA A 259 -0.70 2.69 -19.82
CA ALA A 259 -1.16 3.55 -18.73
C ALA A 259 -2.64 3.32 -18.44
N ALA A 260 -3.06 3.51 -17.19
CA ALA A 260 -4.45 3.45 -16.79
C ALA A 260 -4.76 4.47 -15.69
N ALA A 261 -5.98 4.99 -15.70
CA ALA A 261 -6.48 5.93 -14.71
C ALA A 261 -7.93 5.60 -14.34
N LEU A 262 -8.23 5.57 -13.04
CA LEU A 262 -9.59 5.49 -12.51
C LEU A 262 -10.08 6.91 -12.23
N VAL A 263 -11.18 7.29 -12.86
CA VAL A 263 -11.70 8.66 -12.86
C VAL A 263 -13.16 8.65 -12.42
N VAL A 264 -13.51 9.49 -11.44
CA VAL A 264 -14.89 9.68 -10.97
C VAL A 264 -15.37 11.09 -11.27
N ASP A 265 -16.63 11.24 -11.66
CA ASP A 265 -17.26 12.54 -11.81
C ASP A 265 -17.89 12.95 -10.46
N ASP A 266 -17.55 14.15 -9.99
CA ASP A 266 -17.94 14.73 -8.70
C ASP A 266 -18.53 16.13 -8.92
N GLY A 267 -19.82 16.18 -9.24
CA GLY A 267 -20.51 17.43 -9.59
C GLY A 267 -20.05 17.96 -10.95
N ASP A 268 -19.49 19.16 -10.96
CA ASP A 268 -19.01 19.83 -12.18
C ASP A 268 -17.55 19.52 -12.52
N ARG A 269 -16.90 18.56 -11.84
CA ARG A 269 -15.51 18.17 -12.09
C ARG A 269 -15.34 16.67 -12.22
N ALA A 270 -14.29 16.27 -12.93
CA ALA A 270 -13.79 14.90 -12.92
C ALA A 270 -12.59 14.80 -11.96
N VAL A 271 -12.39 13.65 -11.32
CA VAL A 271 -11.32 13.41 -10.36
C VAL A 271 -10.60 12.11 -10.68
N VAL A 272 -9.31 12.20 -11.01
CA VAL A 272 -8.42 11.05 -11.17
C VAL A 272 -8.04 10.55 -9.78
N LEU A 273 -8.65 9.45 -9.35
CA LEU A 273 -8.43 8.86 -8.02
C LEU A 273 -7.14 8.06 -7.93
N ALA A 274 -6.85 7.31 -8.98
CA ALA A 274 -5.68 6.46 -9.08
C ALA A 274 -5.21 6.45 -10.53
N MET A 275 -3.90 6.46 -10.71
CA MET A 275 -3.25 6.34 -12.01
C MET A 275 -2.01 5.48 -11.85
N ALA A 276 -1.63 4.77 -12.91
CA ALA A 276 -0.35 4.07 -12.99
C ALA A 276 0.13 4.04 -14.43
N VAL A 277 1.44 4.07 -14.61
CA VAL A 277 2.10 4.06 -15.92
C VAL A 277 3.16 2.98 -15.95
N ASP A 278 3.31 2.32 -17.10
CA ASP A 278 4.41 1.40 -17.33
C ASP A 278 5.73 2.20 -17.32
N PRO A 279 6.68 1.90 -16.43
CA PRO A 279 7.92 2.65 -16.33
C PRO A 279 8.73 2.68 -17.63
N GLN A 280 8.55 1.69 -18.52
CA GLN A 280 9.27 1.62 -19.80
C GLN A 280 8.76 2.64 -20.83
N VAL A 281 7.51 3.09 -20.73
CA VAL A 281 6.90 4.03 -21.68
C VAL A 281 7.14 5.50 -21.26
N GLY A 282 7.50 5.71 -19.99
CA GLY A 282 7.95 6.98 -19.46
C GLY A 282 6.84 8.02 -19.29
N ALA A 283 7.23 9.23 -18.88
CA ALA A 283 6.32 10.27 -18.41
C ALA A 283 5.36 10.84 -19.47
N ARG A 284 5.59 10.56 -20.76
CA ARG A 284 4.70 11.01 -21.85
C ARG A 284 3.34 10.30 -21.82
N ALA A 285 3.31 9.04 -21.38
CA ALA A 285 2.06 8.27 -21.31
C ALA A 285 1.05 8.88 -20.33
N SER A 286 1.49 9.35 -19.16
CA SER A 286 0.59 10.02 -18.20
C SER A 286 0.03 11.32 -18.74
N ALA A 287 0.88 12.18 -19.32
CA ALA A 287 0.45 13.49 -19.83
C ALA A 287 -0.60 13.32 -20.92
N ARG A 288 -0.42 12.31 -21.78
CA ARG A 288 -1.35 11.98 -22.85
C ARG A 288 -2.66 11.39 -22.35
N LEU A 289 -2.61 10.44 -21.42
CA LEU A 289 -3.80 9.87 -20.81
C LEU A 289 -4.63 10.96 -20.10
N LEU A 290 -3.97 11.85 -19.34
CA LEU A 290 -4.62 12.98 -18.67
C LEU A 290 -5.18 14.01 -19.65
N HIS A 291 -4.50 14.27 -20.78
CA HIS A 291 -5.03 15.15 -21.83
C HIS A 291 -6.30 14.57 -22.45
N ALA A 292 -6.29 13.29 -22.80
CA ALA A 292 -7.45 12.60 -23.35
C ALA A 292 -8.63 12.61 -22.37
N GLU A 293 -8.36 12.35 -21.07
CA GLU A 293 -9.41 12.44 -20.06
C GLU A 293 -9.91 13.87 -19.86
N ALA A 294 -9.04 14.89 -19.93
CA ALA A 294 -9.46 16.30 -19.84
C ALA A 294 -10.46 16.66 -20.95
N LEU A 295 -10.21 16.22 -22.19
CA LEU A 295 -11.14 16.40 -23.31
C LEU A 295 -12.45 15.63 -23.09
N ALA A 296 -12.35 14.37 -22.63
CA ALA A 296 -13.52 13.55 -22.33
C ALA A 296 -14.37 14.16 -21.21
N ALA A 297 -13.76 14.69 -20.16
CA ALA A 297 -14.44 15.35 -19.03
C ALA A 297 -15.15 16.61 -19.48
N ARG A 298 -14.49 17.43 -20.31
CA ARG A 298 -15.11 18.62 -20.90
C ARG A 298 -16.34 18.26 -21.74
N ALA A 299 -16.27 17.19 -22.54
CA ALA A 299 -17.40 16.74 -23.37
C ALA A 299 -18.62 16.34 -22.53
N ARG A 300 -18.43 16.00 -21.24
CA ARG A 300 -19.50 15.70 -20.28
C ARG A 300 -20.00 16.92 -19.50
N GLY A 301 -19.46 18.10 -19.79
CA GLY A 301 -19.81 19.33 -19.08
C GLY A 301 -18.99 19.59 -17.82
N CYS A 302 -17.93 18.82 -17.55
CA CYS A 302 -17.03 19.13 -16.45
C CYS A 302 -16.25 20.43 -16.75
N THR A 303 -16.04 21.25 -15.73
CA THR A 303 -15.29 22.50 -15.76
C THR A 303 -13.81 22.29 -15.39
N ALA A 304 -13.50 21.21 -14.66
CA ALA A 304 -12.18 20.88 -14.15
C ALA A 304 -11.90 19.37 -14.13
N LEU A 305 -10.62 19.02 -14.19
CA LEU A 305 -10.09 17.68 -13.89
C LEU A 305 -9.10 17.78 -12.73
N ASP A 306 -9.43 17.19 -11.59
CA ASP A 306 -8.57 17.14 -10.41
C ASP A 306 -7.77 15.85 -10.40
N VAL A 307 -6.44 15.96 -10.30
CA VAL A 307 -5.53 14.81 -10.20
C VAL A 307 -5.02 14.72 -8.76
N THR A 308 -5.42 13.69 -8.02
CA THR A 308 -5.11 13.55 -6.58
C THR A 308 -3.61 13.46 -6.31
N THR A 309 -3.18 13.90 -5.12
CA THR A 309 -1.79 13.72 -4.69
C THR A 309 -1.44 12.22 -4.66
N GLY A 310 -0.32 11.83 -5.30
CA GLY A 310 -0.01 10.45 -5.69
C GLY A 310 -0.15 10.26 -7.20
N ALA A 311 -1.30 10.60 -7.78
CA ALA A 311 -1.49 10.73 -9.23
C ALA A 311 -0.94 12.05 -9.81
N GLY A 312 -0.62 13.02 -8.95
CA GLY A 312 -0.05 14.32 -9.33
C GLY A 312 1.46 14.34 -9.52
N GLU A 313 2.17 13.26 -9.19
CA GLU A 313 3.63 13.13 -9.43
C GLU A 313 3.97 12.92 -10.92
N TYR A 314 2.95 12.60 -11.70
CA TYR A 314 3.07 12.34 -13.12
C TYR A 314 3.12 13.64 -13.92
N THR A 315 3.68 13.58 -15.12
CA THR A 315 3.71 14.74 -16.01
C THR A 315 2.28 15.12 -16.38
N LEU A 316 1.90 16.34 -16.00
CA LEU A 316 0.61 16.94 -16.34
C LEU A 316 0.62 17.41 -17.81
N PRO A 317 -0.55 17.44 -18.48
CA PRO A 317 -0.64 17.99 -19.83
C PRO A 317 -0.32 19.50 -19.84
N SER A 318 -0.01 20.04 -21.03
CA SER A 318 0.22 21.47 -21.25
C SER A 318 -1.09 22.28 -21.23
N LEU A 319 -1.85 22.13 -20.15
CA LEU A 319 -3.10 22.83 -19.86
C LEU A 319 -2.91 23.70 -18.61
N PRO A 320 -3.70 24.76 -18.41
CA PRO A 320 -3.61 25.57 -17.20
C PRO A 320 -3.88 24.73 -15.95
N THR A 321 -2.88 24.64 -15.07
CA THR A 321 -2.94 23.86 -13.83
C THR A 321 -2.86 24.78 -12.60
N SER A 322 -3.65 24.47 -11.57
CA SER A 322 -3.56 25.10 -10.26
C SER A 322 -3.49 24.03 -9.16
N LYS A 323 -2.80 24.31 -8.06
CA LYS A 323 -2.79 23.41 -6.90
C LYS A 323 -4.02 23.67 -6.03
N GLN A 324 -4.68 22.60 -5.63
CA GLN A 324 -5.77 22.60 -4.66
C GLN A 324 -5.20 22.04 -3.35
N PRO A 325 -4.73 22.91 -2.43
CA PRO A 325 -4.11 22.46 -1.20
C PRO A 325 -5.16 21.80 -0.29
N ALA A 326 -4.70 20.81 0.47
CA ALA A 326 -5.44 20.30 1.61
C ALA A 326 -4.72 20.70 2.91
N LEU A 327 -5.47 20.80 3.99
CA LEU A 327 -4.93 21.05 5.33
C LEU A 327 -5.05 19.82 6.23
N ALA A 328 -4.09 19.66 7.12
CA ALA A 328 -4.14 18.77 8.26
C ALA A 328 -4.34 19.62 9.51
N VAL A 329 -5.35 19.31 10.31
CA VAL A 329 -5.61 19.96 11.59
C VAL A 329 -5.55 18.92 12.70
N ARG A 330 -4.65 19.13 13.66
CA ARG A 330 -4.51 18.29 14.84
C ARG A 330 -4.93 19.04 16.07
N VAL A 331 -5.86 18.48 16.83
CA VAL A 331 -6.27 19.02 18.12
C VAL A 331 -5.92 18.01 19.21
N TRP A 332 -5.12 18.44 20.16
CA TRP A 332 -4.73 17.63 21.32
C TRP A 332 -5.59 17.99 22.52
N SER A 333 -6.13 16.98 23.20
CA SER A 333 -6.83 17.17 24.48
C SER A 333 -5.85 17.50 25.60
N GLN A 334 -6.38 17.75 26.80
CA GLN A 334 -5.58 18.10 27.98
C GLN A 334 -5.02 16.87 28.72
N THR A 335 -5.21 15.66 28.20
CA THR A 335 -4.74 14.45 28.88
C THR A 335 -3.20 14.35 28.88
N THR A 336 -2.64 13.66 29.88
CA THR A 336 -1.20 13.41 29.95
C THR A 336 -0.70 12.69 28.69
N THR A 337 -1.47 11.72 28.20
CA THR A 337 -1.19 11.00 26.95
C THR A 337 -1.09 11.97 25.76
N ALA A 338 -2.05 12.90 25.62
CA ALA A 338 -2.03 13.90 24.57
C ALA A 338 -0.79 14.82 24.68
N SER A 339 -0.41 15.24 25.88
CA SER A 339 0.78 16.08 26.09
C SER A 339 2.09 15.38 25.67
N VAL A 340 2.25 14.11 26.04
CA VAL A 340 3.40 13.28 25.62
C VAL A 340 3.37 13.04 24.11
N GLY A 341 2.21 12.67 23.56
CA GLY A 341 2.02 12.43 22.13
C GLY A 341 2.34 13.65 21.28
N ARG A 342 1.94 14.84 21.73
CA ARG A 342 2.29 16.13 21.11
C ARG A 342 3.79 16.39 21.13
N THR A 343 4.45 16.14 22.27
CA THR A 343 5.91 16.32 22.39
C THR A 343 6.66 15.41 21.42
N MET A 344 6.27 14.14 21.35
CA MET A 344 6.88 13.16 20.44
C MET A 344 6.59 13.47 18.97
N SER A 345 5.36 13.89 18.64
CA SER A 345 4.99 14.32 17.29
C SER A 345 5.82 15.52 16.83
N ASN A 346 6.06 16.48 17.72
CA ASN A 346 6.94 17.62 17.49
C ASN A 346 8.40 17.20 17.22
N VAL A 347 8.92 16.25 18.01
CA VAL A 347 10.27 15.69 17.81
C VAL A 347 10.36 14.96 16.46
N ALA A 348 9.40 14.11 16.14
CA ALA A 348 9.35 13.37 14.88
C ALA A 348 9.24 14.31 13.67
N ARG A 349 8.45 15.37 13.76
CA ARG A 349 8.34 16.41 12.72
C ARG A 349 9.64 17.17 12.53
N ARG A 350 10.30 17.58 13.62
CA ARG A 350 11.64 18.20 13.55
C ARG A 350 12.68 17.25 12.92
N ALA A 351 12.63 15.97 13.26
CA ALA A 351 13.51 14.96 12.68
C ALA A 351 13.26 14.75 11.17
N ARG A 352 12.00 14.71 10.72
CA ARG A 352 11.66 14.65 9.28
C ARG A 352 12.13 15.89 8.54
N LYS A 353 11.79 17.08 9.05
CA LYS A 353 12.27 18.35 8.47
C LYS A 353 13.80 18.39 8.38
N ALA A 354 14.51 17.89 9.41
CA ALA A 354 15.96 17.81 9.39
C ALA A 354 16.54 16.78 8.38
N ARG A 355 15.75 15.80 7.92
CA ARG A 355 16.13 14.91 6.80
C ARG A 355 15.94 15.59 5.44
N GLU A 356 14.95 16.48 5.34
CA GLU A 356 14.60 17.22 4.12
C GLU A 356 15.45 18.49 3.91
N THR A 357 16.06 19.05 4.95
CA THR A 357 16.97 20.21 4.84
C THR A 357 18.40 19.81 4.39
N PRO A 358 19.04 20.53 3.45
CA PRO A 358 20.38 20.19 2.97
C PRO A 358 21.51 20.24 4.04
N SER A 359 22.36 19.20 3.95
CA SER A 359 23.74 18.95 4.44
C SER A 359 24.15 19.11 5.92
N VAL A 360 23.84 20.17 6.67
CA VAL A 360 24.53 20.39 7.97
C VAL A 360 23.73 19.88 9.19
N ALA A 361 22.41 20.12 9.25
CA ALA A 361 21.56 19.62 10.33
C ALA A 361 21.29 18.10 10.22
N ALA A 362 21.29 17.57 8.99
CA ALA A 362 21.16 16.14 8.72
C ALA A 362 22.32 15.33 9.30
N ALA A 363 23.55 15.88 9.36
CA ALA A 363 24.70 15.20 9.96
C ALA A 363 24.54 15.03 11.48
N GLN A 364 24.04 16.04 12.17
CA GLN A 364 23.81 16.00 13.62
C GLN A 364 22.63 15.09 14.00
N ALA A 365 21.53 15.14 13.24
CA ALA A 365 20.39 14.25 13.43
C ALA A 365 20.74 12.80 13.10
N ARG A 366 21.54 12.55 12.04
CA ARG A 366 22.10 11.23 11.74
C ARG A 366 23.03 10.76 12.86
N ALA A 367 23.91 11.61 13.40
CA ALA A 367 24.77 11.23 14.53
C ALA A 367 23.97 10.86 15.79
N ALA A 368 22.88 11.57 16.09
CA ALA A 368 22.00 11.24 17.21
C ALA A 368 21.22 9.93 16.99
N TRP A 369 20.68 9.72 15.78
CA TRP A 369 19.99 8.48 15.43
C TRP A 369 20.94 7.29 15.28
N THR A 370 22.16 7.51 14.81
CA THR A 370 23.22 6.49 14.77
C THR A 370 23.65 6.13 16.19
N LYS A 371 23.67 7.07 17.14
CA LYS A 371 23.89 6.76 18.57
C LYS A 371 22.75 5.93 19.18
N ILE A 372 21.48 6.26 18.88
CA ILE A 372 20.33 5.48 19.35
C ILE A 372 20.30 4.10 18.67
N ARG A 373 20.54 4.03 17.36
CA ARG A 373 20.65 2.76 16.63
C ARG A 373 21.87 1.96 17.01
N SER A 374 23.02 2.55 17.30
CA SER A 374 24.21 1.81 17.74
C SER A 374 24.02 1.27 19.15
N ALA A 375 23.36 2.04 20.02
CA ALA A 375 22.98 1.59 21.36
C ALA A 375 21.88 0.52 21.34
N ALA A 376 20.97 0.55 20.34
CA ALA A 376 19.95 -0.48 20.16
C ALA A 376 20.44 -1.69 19.36
N ALA A 377 21.31 -1.52 18.37
CA ALA A 377 21.86 -2.59 17.53
C ALA A 377 22.83 -3.49 18.30
N SER A 378 23.42 -3.00 19.39
CA SER A 378 24.14 -3.85 20.34
C SER A 378 23.22 -4.76 21.17
N VAL A 379 21.90 -4.54 21.14
CA VAL A 379 20.90 -5.25 21.98
C VAL A 379 19.81 -5.94 21.14
N ALA A 380 19.62 -5.52 19.89
CA ALA A 380 18.56 -5.96 18.99
C ALA A 380 19.14 -6.27 17.60
N HIS A 381 19.11 -7.55 17.21
CA HIS A 381 19.43 -7.97 15.86
C HIS A 381 18.12 -8.07 15.05
N TYR A 382 18.10 -7.43 13.88
CA TYR A 382 16.96 -7.48 12.97
C TYR A 382 17.43 -8.01 11.64
N ASP A 383 16.95 -9.20 11.29
CA ASP A 383 17.13 -9.75 9.96
C ASP A 383 15.84 -9.59 9.16
N ARG A 384 15.99 -9.17 7.90
CA ARG A 384 14.87 -9.06 6.97
C ARG A 384 15.07 -10.05 5.84
N TYR A 385 14.04 -10.84 5.60
CA TYR A 385 13.97 -11.79 4.51
C TYR A 385 12.74 -11.50 3.65
N CYS A 386 12.77 -11.92 2.41
CA CYS A 386 11.61 -11.96 1.53
C CYS A 386 11.23 -13.44 1.33
N LEU A 387 9.98 -13.78 1.64
CA LEU A 387 9.44 -15.11 1.42
C LEU A 387 8.88 -15.19 0.00
N TYR A 388 9.36 -16.14 -0.78
CA TYR A 388 8.92 -16.42 -2.13
C TYR A 388 8.09 -17.70 -2.19
N ARG A 389 7.09 -17.70 -3.07
CA ARG A 389 6.27 -18.86 -3.40
C ARG A 389 6.30 -19.13 -4.90
N GLY A 390 6.63 -20.37 -5.27
CA GLY A 390 6.54 -20.89 -6.63
C GLY A 390 5.35 -21.83 -6.77
N GLN A 391 4.53 -21.66 -7.81
CA GLN A 391 3.44 -22.60 -8.13
C GLN A 391 3.91 -23.81 -8.97
N LEU A 392 5.23 -23.99 -9.10
CA LEU A 392 5.90 -25.03 -9.88
C LEU A 392 5.55 -25.06 -11.39
N TRP A 393 5.25 -23.90 -11.97
CA TRP A 393 5.12 -23.71 -13.42
C TRP A 393 6.43 -23.19 -13.98
N THR A 394 6.82 -23.69 -15.14
CA THR A 394 8.11 -23.36 -15.75
C THR A 394 7.89 -22.46 -16.95
N ARG A 395 8.67 -21.39 -17.07
CA ARG A 395 8.62 -20.48 -18.23
C ARG A 395 9.34 -21.04 -19.45
N GLY A 396 10.14 -22.10 -19.27
CA GLY A 396 11.01 -22.60 -20.32
C GLY A 396 12.21 -21.69 -20.50
N ILE A 397 12.88 -21.33 -19.40
CA ILE A 397 14.11 -20.54 -19.44
C ILE A 397 15.17 -21.35 -20.19
N GLU A 398 15.67 -20.77 -21.29
CA GLU A 398 16.69 -21.42 -22.12
C GLU A 398 17.98 -21.60 -21.31
N ALA A 399 18.49 -22.83 -21.31
CA ALA A 399 19.75 -23.15 -20.65
C ALA A 399 20.92 -22.54 -21.44
N PRO A 400 21.87 -21.85 -20.77
CA PRO A 400 23.10 -21.40 -21.40
C PRO A 400 23.84 -22.55 -22.11
N PRO A 401 24.50 -22.29 -23.25
CA PRO A 401 25.30 -23.32 -23.92
C PRO A 401 26.31 -23.98 -22.97
N GLY A 402 26.28 -25.32 -22.95
CA GLY A 402 27.16 -26.15 -22.11
C GLY A 402 26.77 -26.25 -20.64
N LEU A 403 25.62 -25.70 -20.22
CA LEU A 403 25.04 -25.94 -18.90
C LEU A 403 24.31 -27.28 -18.90
N GLU A 404 24.73 -28.18 -18.02
CA GLU A 404 24.07 -29.45 -17.73
C GLU A 404 23.50 -29.42 -16.31
N LEU A 405 22.31 -30.00 -16.14
CA LEU A 405 21.61 -30.09 -14.87
C LEU A 405 21.25 -31.56 -14.62
N ARG A 406 21.46 -32.01 -13.40
CA ARG A 406 21.06 -33.36 -12.98
C ARG A 406 20.65 -33.38 -11.51
N VAL A 407 19.75 -34.29 -11.17
CA VAL A 407 19.57 -34.71 -9.78
C VAL A 407 20.88 -35.32 -9.28
N PHE A 408 21.29 -34.96 -8.06
CA PHE A 408 22.59 -35.33 -7.50
C PHE A 408 22.42 -35.83 -6.06
N ASN A 409 22.72 -37.10 -5.81
CA ASN A 409 22.55 -37.72 -4.48
C ASN A 409 23.91 -38.11 -3.84
N GLU A 410 23.86 -38.61 -2.60
CA GLU A 410 25.07 -39.06 -1.86
C GLU A 410 25.84 -40.15 -2.62
N ALA A 411 25.14 -41.09 -3.29
CA ALA A 411 25.80 -42.15 -4.05
C ALA A 411 26.50 -41.62 -5.32
N ASP A 412 25.98 -40.57 -5.94
CA ASP A 412 26.64 -39.89 -7.07
C ASP A 412 27.87 -39.12 -6.61
N TYR A 413 27.83 -38.52 -5.41
CA TYR A 413 28.98 -37.88 -4.79
C TYR A 413 30.08 -38.89 -4.45
N ASP A 414 29.73 -40.05 -3.89
CA ASP A 414 30.70 -41.09 -3.51
C ASP A 414 31.41 -41.74 -4.71
N LYS A 415 30.77 -41.71 -5.89
CA LYS A 415 31.36 -42.17 -7.17
C LYS A 415 32.37 -41.19 -7.78
N LEU A 416 32.45 -39.94 -7.31
CA LEU A 416 33.43 -38.98 -7.80
C LEU A 416 34.83 -39.39 -7.33
N ASP A 417 35.84 -39.21 -8.18
CA ASP A 417 37.23 -39.28 -7.76
C ASP A 417 37.57 -38.13 -6.80
N GLU A 418 38.69 -38.28 -6.07
CA GLU A 418 39.11 -37.32 -5.05
C GLU A 418 39.29 -35.90 -5.60
N GLY A 419 39.84 -35.76 -6.81
CA GLY A 419 40.03 -34.46 -7.46
C GLY A 419 38.70 -33.76 -7.75
N ARG A 420 37.74 -34.49 -8.35
CA ARG A 420 36.40 -33.93 -8.61
C ARG A 420 35.61 -33.60 -7.36
N ARG A 421 35.79 -34.37 -6.27
CA ARG A 421 35.20 -34.03 -4.97
C ARG A 421 35.79 -32.73 -4.44
N ALA A 422 37.11 -32.59 -4.44
CA ALA A 422 37.78 -31.37 -3.99
C ALA A 422 37.32 -30.15 -4.81
N ASP A 423 37.26 -30.27 -6.14
CA ASP A 423 36.75 -29.21 -7.02
C ASP A 423 35.30 -28.82 -6.69
N LEU A 424 34.44 -29.80 -6.41
CA LEU A 424 33.03 -29.55 -6.07
C LEU A 424 32.89 -28.83 -4.72
N LEU A 425 33.63 -29.27 -3.70
CA LEU A 425 33.64 -28.65 -2.38
C LEU A 425 34.14 -27.20 -2.45
N GLU A 426 35.23 -26.96 -3.18
CA GLU A 426 35.82 -25.64 -3.34
C GLU A 426 34.92 -24.70 -4.17
N GLN A 427 34.54 -25.10 -5.39
CA GLN A 427 33.82 -24.22 -6.32
C GLN A 427 32.42 -23.85 -5.83
N LEU A 428 31.77 -24.76 -5.11
CA LEU A 428 30.41 -24.57 -4.61
C LEU A 428 30.35 -24.15 -3.14
N ALA A 429 31.50 -23.94 -2.50
CA ALA A 429 31.61 -23.67 -1.07
C ALA A 429 30.77 -24.67 -0.24
N LEU A 430 30.82 -25.95 -0.61
CA LEU A 430 29.97 -26.99 -0.05
C LEU A 430 30.64 -27.58 1.19
N ASP A 431 29.93 -27.57 2.32
CA ASP A 431 30.33 -28.31 3.52
C ASP A 431 29.88 -29.77 3.40
N GLU A 432 30.83 -30.71 3.30
CA GLU A 432 30.54 -32.12 3.04
C GLU A 432 29.66 -32.74 4.14
N VAL A 433 29.93 -32.41 5.41
CA VAL A 433 29.20 -32.96 6.54
C VAL A 433 27.72 -32.56 6.48
N ASN A 434 27.45 -31.28 6.22
CA ASN A 434 26.10 -30.76 6.06
C ASN A 434 25.42 -31.30 4.80
N ALA A 435 26.13 -31.43 3.68
CA ALA A 435 25.60 -32.01 2.45
C ALA A 435 25.13 -33.46 2.67
N ARG A 436 25.95 -34.28 3.35
CA ARG A 436 25.58 -35.66 3.74
C ARG A 436 24.39 -35.69 4.69
N LYS A 437 24.30 -34.76 5.64
CA LYS A 437 23.11 -34.63 6.51
C LYS A 437 21.84 -34.36 5.68
N GLN A 438 21.92 -33.50 4.67
CA GLN A 438 20.80 -33.15 3.79
C GLN A 438 20.37 -34.33 2.90
N TRP A 439 21.31 -35.04 2.26
CA TRP A 439 20.98 -36.25 1.49
C TRP A 439 20.33 -37.33 2.35
N ARG A 440 20.86 -37.58 3.56
CA ARG A 440 20.30 -38.59 4.48
C ARG A 440 18.93 -38.21 5.03
N ARG A 441 18.63 -36.91 5.13
CA ARG A 441 17.28 -36.42 5.42
C ARG A 441 16.30 -36.68 4.26
N GLY A 442 16.81 -36.96 3.07
CA GLY A 442 16.01 -37.16 1.85
C GLY A 442 15.77 -35.87 1.07
N ASP A 443 16.59 -34.84 1.28
CA ASP A 443 16.50 -33.62 0.49
C ASP A 443 16.86 -33.92 -0.97
N GLN A 444 16.13 -33.29 -1.87
CA GLN A 444 16.40 -33.35 -3.29
C GLN A 444 17.45 -32.29 -3.66
N THR A 445 18.47 -32.69 -4.41
CA THR A 445 19.55 -31.79 -4.82
C THR A 445 19.67 -31.77 -6.33
N VAL A 446 19.86 -30.58 -6.89
CA VAL A 446 20.20 -30.38 -8.30
C VAL A 446 21.61 -29.83 -8.37
N LEU A 447 22.47 -30.49 -9.13
CA LEU A 447 23.81 -30.02 -9.46
C LEU A 447 23.80 -29.46 -10.89
N ALA A 448 24.32 -28.25 -11.02
CA ALA A 448 24.59 -27.60 -12.30
C ALA A 448 26.08 -27.68 -12.63
N THR A 449 26.43 -28.14 -13.83
CA THR A 449 27.80 -28.18 -14.34
C THR A 449 27.90 -27.40 -15.65
N LEU A 450 29.00 -26.69 -15.85
CA LEU A 450 29.28 -26.00 -17.11
C LEU A 450 30.52 -26.63 -17.76
N GLY A 451 30.27 -27.50 -18.74
CA GLY A 451 31.26 -28.50 -19.14
C GLY A 451 31.61 -29.42 -17.95
N ILE A 452 32.90 -29.59 -17.66
CA ILE A 452 33.36 -30.44 -16.55
C ILE A 452 33.34 -29.73 -15.18
N ARG A 453 33.09 -28.42 -15.13
CA ARG A 453 33.23 -27.62 -13.89
C ARG A 453 31.90 -27.49 -13.16
N PRO A 454 31.86 -27.66 -11.83
CA PRO A 454 30.70 -27.32 -11.01
C PRO A 454 30.33 -25.83 -11.16
N ALA A 455 29.06 -25.55 -11.46
CA ALA A 455 28.55 -24.20 -11.72
C ALA A 455 27.53 -23.73 -10.68
N GLY A 456 26.79 -24.66 -10.05
CA GLY A 456 25.84 -24.34 -8.99
C GLY A 456 25.22 -25.58 -8.34
N ILE A 457 24.60 -25.39 -7.18
CA ILE A 457 23.86 -26.42 -6.46
C ILE A 457 22.62 -25.80 -5.80
N ALA A 458 21.52 -26.54 -5.78
CA ALA A 458 20.30 -26.16 -5.08
C ALA A 458 19.72 -27.37 -4.35
N TRP A 459 19.11 -27.12 -3.21
CA TRP A 459 18.52 -28.15 -2.35
C TRP A 459 17.03 -27.87 -2.13
N ALA A 460 16.24 -28.91 -1.95
CA ALA A 460 14.84 -28.81 -1.62
C ALA A 460 14.43 -29.89 -0.62
N ALA A 461 13.80 -29.48 0.48
CA ALA A 461 13.27 -30.37 1.51
C ALA A 461 11.74 -30.44 1.40
N ARG A 462 11.19 -31.65 1.45
CA ARG A 462 9.74 -31.90 1.53
C ARG A 462 9.25 -32.20 2.96
N GLY A 463 10.19 -32.58 3.84
CA GLY A 463 9.93 -32.83 5.25
C GLY A 463 10.22 -31.61 6.12
N PRO A 464 10.15 -31.78 7.45
CA PRO A 464 10.57 -30.76 8.40
C PRO A 464 12.03 -30.33 8.16
N ILE A 465 12.27 -29.03 8.06
CA ILE A 465 13.60 -28.46 7.87
C ILE A 465 13.88 -27.36 8.89
N GLU A 466 15.07 -27.38 9.48
CA GLU A 466 15.56 -26.25 10.27
C GLU A 466 15.92 -25.09 9.34
N ALA A 467 15.27 -23.95 9.53
CA ALA A 467 15.64 -22.65 8.96
C ALA A 467 16.47 -21.91 10.02
N PRO A 468 17.81 -22.09 10.05
CA PRO A 468 18.68 -21.49 11.07
C PRO A 468 18.57 -19.96 11.11
N GLU A 469 18.30 -19.33 9.98
CA GLU A 469 18.08 -17.90 9.83
C GLU A 469 16.87 -17.39 10.62
N LEU A 470 15.89 -18.26 10.88
CA LEU A 470 14.72 -18.00 11.71
C LEU A 470 14.78 -18.67 13.08
N GLY A 471 15.77 -19.53 13.34
CA GLY A 471 15.82 -20.33 14.57
C GLY A 471 14.61 -21.26 14.75
N ARG A 472 14.01 -21.71 13.63
CA ARG A 472 12.73 -22.45 13.63
C ARG A 472 12.78 -23.66 12.70
N THR A 473 11.98 -24.68 13.01
CA THR A 473 11.71 -25.78 12.07
C THR A 473 10.48 -25.44 11.25
N LEU A 474 10.65 -25.32 9.93
CA LEU A 474 9.55 -25.16 8.99
C LEU A 474 8.95 -26.54 8.69
N ARG A 475 7.62 -26.63 8.64
CA ARG A 475 6.89 -27.87 8.33
C ARG A 475 6.11 -27.66 7.05
N MET A 476 6.49 -28.38 6.01
CA MET A 476 5.79 -28.31 4.73
C MET A 476 4.50 -29.10 4.76
N SER A 477 3.48 -28.63 4.05
CA SER A 477 2.32 -29.45 3.72
C SER A 477 2.75 -30.63 2.83
N LYS A 478 1.91 -31.67 2.70
CA LYS A 478 2.18 -32.85 1.86
C LYS A 478 2.61 -32.51 0.42
N TYR A 479 2.11 -31.41 -0.10
CA TYR A 479 2.28 -30.97 -1.49
C TYR A 479 3.25 -29.80 -1.64
N ASP A 480 3.95 -29.42 -0.56
CA ASP A 480 4.86 -28.30 -0.53
C ASP A 480 6.31 -28.78 -0.40
N ALA A 481 7.24 -27.94 -0.85
CA ALA A 481 8.68 -28.10 -0.65
C ALA A 481 9.32 -26.77 -0.25
N TYR A 482 10.43 -26.83 0.49
CA TYR A 482 11.24 -25.67 0.84
C TYR A 482 12.56 -25.73 0.10
N ILE A 483 12.81 -24.77 -0.80
CA ILE A 483 14.07 -24.63 -1.53
C ILE A 483 15.04 -23.83 -0.67
N HIS A 484 16.20 -24.41 -0.41
CA HIS A 484 17.24 -23.82 0.43
C HIS A 484 18.64 -24.02 -0.18
N SER A 485 19.63 -23.35 0.42
CA SER A 485 21.06 -23.54 0.09
C SER A 485 21.37 -23.43 -1.42
N VAL A 486 20.71 -22.49 -2.10
CA VAL A 486 20.94 -22.22 -3.52
C VAL A 486 22.24 -21.44 -3.68
N TYR A 487 23.21 -22.04 -4.36
CA TYR A 487 24.52 -21.44 -4.60
C TYR A 487 24.91 -21.52 -6.07
N VAL A 488 25.51 -20.44 -6.57
CA VAL A 488 26.09 -20.37 -7.92
C VAL A 488 27.54 -19.97 -7.77
N ALA A 489 28.43 -20.80 -8.32
CA ALA A 489 29.87 -20.59 -8.32
C ALA A 489 30.19 -19.18 -8.86
N PRO A 490 31.14 -18.43 -8.27
CA PRO A 490 31.47 -17.08 -8.71
C PRO A 490 31.71 -16.95 -10.22
N ALA A 491 32.40 -17.92 -10.82
CA ALA A 491 32.70 -17.97 -12.26
C ALA A 491 31.46 -18.21 -13.17
N ALA A 492 30.35 -18.66 -12.60
CA ALA A 492 29.10 -18.97 -13.31
C ALA A 492 27.99 -17.92 -13.08
N ARG A 493 28.23 -16.92 -12.24
CA ARG A 493 27.26 -15.84 -11.96
C ARG A 493 27.00 -14.99 -13.22
N GLY A 494 25.79 -14.46 -13.33
CA GLY A 494 25.36 -13.67 -14.50
C GLY A 494 25.00 -14.50 -15.75
N ARG A 495 25.30 -15.81 -15.76
CA ARG A 495 25.02 -16.69 -16.90
C ARG A 495 23.71 -17.47 -16.76
N ALA A 496 22.70 -16.92 -16.10
CA ALA A 496 21.39 -17.57 -15.88
C ALA A 496 21.38 -18.97 -15.20
N VAL A 497 22.51 -19.44 -14.63
CA VAL A 497 22.60 -20.75 -13.97
C VAL A 497 21.57 -20.90 -12.84
N GLY A 498 21.45 -19.89 -11.96
CA GLY A 498 20.49 -19.89 -10.85
C GLY A 498 19.03 -20.08 -11.31
N PRO A 499 18.48 -19.19 -12.16
CA PRO A 499 17.12 -19.35 -12.69
C PRO A 499 16.85 -20.70 -13.36
N VAL A 500 17.77 -21.18 -14.20
CA VAL A 500 17.63 -22.45 -14.93
C VAL A 500 17.68 -23.65 -13.98
N MET A 501 18.54 -23.61 -12.97
CA MET A 501 18.61 -24.63 -11.91
C MET A 501 17.33 -24.66 -11.06
N LEU A 502 16.77 -23.50 -10.70
CA LEU A 502 15.49 -23.41 -9.98
C LEU A 502 14.31 -23.93 -10.82
N GLU A 503 14.32 -23.69 -12.13
CA GLU A 503 13.33 -24.27 -13.04
C GLU A 503 13.45 -25.80 -13.12
N HIS A 504 14.67 -26.32 -13.21
CA HIS A 504 14.89 -27.77 -13.22
C HIS A 504 14.47 -28.41 -11.89
N MET A 505 14.89 -27.84 -10.75
CA MET A 505 14.44 -28.27 -9.41
C MET A 505 12.91 -28.30 -9.32
N THR A 506 12.25 -27.29 -9.88
CA THR A 506 10.79 -27.21 -9.93
C THR A 506 10.15 -28.36 -10.72
N LYS A 507 10.72 -28.74 -11.87
CA LYS A 507 10.27 -29.90 -12.66
C LYS A 507 10.40 -31.20 -11.88
N GLU A 508 11.54 -31.37 -11.23
CA GLU A 508 11.84 -32.55 -10.43
C GLU A 508 10.94 -32.67 -9.19
N LEU A 509 10.69 -31.56 -8.49
CA LEU A 509 9.74 -31.51 -7.36
C LEU A 509 8.33 -31.92 -7.81
N ARG A 510 7.90 -31.44 -8.97
CA ARG A 510 6.59 -31.80 -9.55
C ARG A 510 6.47 -33.28 -9.87
N ALA A 511 7.55 -33.89 -10.38
CA ALA A 511 7.59 -35.33 -10.65
C ALA A 511 7.43 -36.18 -9.38
N THR A 512 7.59 -35.58 -8.19
CA THR A 512 7.43 -36.25 -6.89
C THR A 512 6.17 -35.83 -6.11
N ASP A 513 5.18 -35.22 -6.78
CA ASP A 513 3.94 -34.71 -6.15
C ASP A 513 4.11 -33.54 -5.18
N ALA A 514 5.12 -32.69 -5.37
CA ALA A 514 5.09 -31.33 -4.84
C ALA A 514 4.46 -30.40 -5.89
N TYR A 515 3.54 -29.54 -5.48
CA TYR A 515 2.82 -28.58 -6.35
C TYR A 515 3.10 -27.12 -5.97
N ARG A 516 3.75 -26.90 -4.83
CA ARG A 516 4.16 -25.59 -4.33
C ARG A 516 5.58 -25.65 -3.80
N SER A 517 6.32 -24.57 -3.95
CA SER A 517 7.61 -24.40 -3.27
C SER A 517 7.75 -23.05 -2.60
N TRP A 518 8.49 -23.04 -1.51
CA TRP A 518 8.79 -21.88 -0.70
C TRP A 518 10.29 -21.63 -0.68
N ALA A 519 10.69 -20.36 -0.56
CA ALA A 519 12.08 -20.01 -0.31
C ALA A 519 12.16 -18.72 0.50
N LEU A 520 13.04 -18.71 1.50
CA LEU A 520 13.34 -17.53 2.29
C LEU A 520 14.67 -16.94 1.83
N ILE A 521 14.66 -15.67 1.41
CA ILE A 521 15.83 -15.02 0.82
C ILE A 521 16.14 -13.77 1.62
N ALA A 522 17.38 -13.62 2.09
CA ALA A 522 17.81 -12.39 2.76
C ALA A 522 17.56 -11.18 1.86
N ALA A 523 17.03 -10.09 2.42
CA ALA A 523 16.59 -8.92 1.64
C ALA A 523 17.75 -8.18 0.95
N ASP A 524 18.98 -8.39 1.40
CA ASP A 524 20.20 -7.86 0.79
C ASP A 524 20.80 -8.78 -0.30
N ASN A 525 20.31 -10.01 -0.44
CA ASN A 525 20.77 -10.96 -1.44
C ASN A 525 20.10 -10.76 -2.80
N GLN A 526 20.46 -9.66 -3.46
CA GLN A 526 19.91 -9.24 -4.76
C GLN A 526 20.08 -10.28 -5.87
N ALA A 527 21.15 -11.09 -5.82
CA ALA A 527 21.38 -12.14 -6.80
C ALA A 527 20.31 -13.24 -6.72
N SER A 528 20.02 -13.72 -5.50
CA SER A 528 18.98 -14.73 -5.28
C SER A 528 17.59 -14.18 -5.55
N LEU A 529 17.27 -12.95 -5.09
CA LEU A 529 15.98 -12.31 -5.35
C LEU A 529 15.67 -12.29 -6.87
N ARG A 530 16.62 -11.82 -7.69
CA ARG A 530 16.47 -11.81 -9.15
C ARG A 530 16.39 -13.21 -9.75
N ALA A 531 17.13 -14.18 -9.20
CA ALA A 531 17.11 -15.55 -9.70
C ALA A 531 15.73 -16.20 -9.53
N PHE A 532 15.14 -16.06 -8.34
CA PHE A 532 13.80 -16.57 -8.03
C PHE A 532 12.71 -15.87 -8.83
N GLN A 533 12.76 -14.54 -8.97
CA GLN A 533 11.82 -13.79 -9.81
C GLN A 533 11.87 -14.24 -11.28
N LYS A 534 13.07 -14.42 -11.85
CA LYS A 534 13.24 -14.94 -13.22
C LYS A 534 12.69 -16.36 -13.36
N ALA A 535 12.86 -17.19 -12.32
CA ALA A 535 12.28 -18.53 -12.23
C ALA A 535 10.77 -18.55 -11.92
N SER A 536 10.07 -17.41 -12.01
CA SER A 536 8.62 -17.28 -11.79
C SER A 536 8.14 -17.49 -10.35
N PHE A 537 9.02 -17.32 -9.38
CA PHE A 537 8.59 -17.24 -7.99
C PHE A 537 8.03 -15.86 -7.71
N THR A 538 6.93 -15.81 -6.96
CA THR A 538 6.26 -14.58 -6.58
C THR A 538 6.63 -14.25 -5.14
N PRO A 539 7.07 -13.02 -4.83
CA PRO A 539 7.24 -12.59 -3.44
C PRO A 539 5.87 -12.57 -2.76
N VAL A 540 5.79 -13.15 -1.56
CA VAL A 540 4.55 -13.25 -0.77
C VAL A 540 4.54 -12.16 0.30
N CYS A 541 5.56 -12.13 1.15
CA CYS A 541 5.69 -11.17 2.23
C CYS A 541 7.16 -10.95 2.62
N ASP A 542 7.42 -9.85 3.29
CA ASP A 542 8.63 -9.66 4.09
C ASP A 542 8.50 -10.41 5.41
N VAL A 543 9.55 -11.15 5.77
CA VAL A 543 9.70 -11.80 7.06
C VAL A 543 10.74 -11.04 7.86
N ILE A 544 10.30 -10.44 8.97
CA ILE A 544 11.16 -9.69 9.89
C ILE A 544 11.42 -10.56 11.11
N HIS A 545 12.68 -10.90 11.32
CA HIS A 545 13.13 -11.63 12.50
C HIS A 545 13.83 -10.67 13.46
N ALA A 546 13.17 -10.37 14.58
CA ALA A 546 13.70 -9.54 15.64
C ALA A 546 14.17 -10.41 16.81
N LYS A 547 15.49 -10.39 17.08
CA LYS A 547 16.10 -11.02 18.25
C LYS A 547 16.55 -9.96 19.24
N MET A 548 15.91 -9.91 20.41
CA MET A 548 16.18 -8.95 21.48
C MET A 548 16.22 -9.65 22.84
N ALA A 549 17.41 -9.94 23.35
CA ALA A 549 17.60 -10.64 24.63
C ALA A 549 16.76 -11.94 24.73
N THR A 550 15.66 -11.95 25.50
CA THR A 550 14.74 -13.07 25.67
C THR A 550 13.57 -13.07 24.69
N VAL A 551 13.45 -12.06 23.83
CA VAL A 551 12.39 -11.92 22.84
C VAL A 551 12.91 -12.37 21.47
N ASP A 552 12.33 -13.45 20.96
CA ASP A 552 12.45 -13.91 19.58
C ASP A 552 11.08 -13.74 18.91
N ARG A 553 11.01 -12.81 17.95
CA ARG A 553 9.77 -12.52 17.24
C ARG A 553 9.99 -12.54 15.73
N VAL A 554 9.18 -13.33 15.05
CA VAL A 554 9.08 -13.36 13.59
C VAL A 554 7.74 -12.73 13.19
N VAL A 555 7.75 -11.85 12.19
CA VAL A 555 6.56 -11.13 11.70
C VAL A 555 6.53 -11.14 10.17
N CYS A 556 5.36 -11.39 9.58
CA CYS A 556 5.12 -11.28 8.13
C CYS A 556 4.48 -9.94 7.76
N ARG A 557 4.91 -9.33 6.63
CA ARG A 557 4.33 -8.09 6.10
C ARG A 557 4.23 -8.12 4.55
N PRO A 558 3.03 -7.99 3.95
CA PRO A 558 1.73 -8.02 4.61
C PRO A 558 1.50 -9.38 5.32
N PRO A 559 0.55 -9.47 6.26
CA PRO A 559 0.14 -10.75 6.81
C PRO A 559 -0.41 -11.62 5.66
N ASP A 560 0.17 -12.81 5.49
CA ASP A 560 -0.28 -13.83 4.54
C ASP A 560 -0.54 -15.12 5.34
N PRO A 561 -1.76 -15.68 5.34
CA PRO A 561 -2.09 -16.84 6.17
C PRO A 561 -1.25 -18.07 5.87
N GLU A 562 -0.93 -18.34 4.59
CA GLU A 562 -0.10 -19.50 4.23
C GLU A 562 1.35 -19.30 4.71
N ALA A 563 1.87 -18.08 4.62
CA ALA A 563 3.18 -17.74 5.17
C ALA A 563 3.19 -17.87 6.70
N GLN A 564 2.12 -17.46 7.39
CA GLN A 564 2.00 -17.59 8.85
C GLN A 564 1.95 -19.06 9.27
N GLU A 565 1.20 -19.91 8.56
CA GLU A 565 1.14 -21.34 8.79
C GLU A 565 2.54 -21.98 8.59
N LEU A 566 3.18 -21.69 7.46
CA LEU A 566 4.53 -22.17 7.11
C LEU A 566 5.58 -21.84 8.19
N LEU A 567 5.51 -20.61 8.70
CA LEU A 567 6.46 -20.06 9.68
C LEU A 567 6.09 -20.38 11.14
N GLY A 568 4.97 -21.07 11.36
CA GLY A 568 4.45 -21.41 12.68
C GLY A 568 4.11 -20.17 13.52
N LEU A 569 3.46 -19.19 12.89
CA LEU A 569 3.04 -17.92 13.52
C LEU A 569 1.57 -17.92 13.94
N ASP A 570 0.77 -18.87 13.46
CA ASP A 570 -0.63 -19.01 13.86
C ASP A 570 -0.71 -19.48 15.32
N ARG A 571 -1.22 -18.60 16.18
CA ARG A 571 -1.56 -18.86 17.58
C ARG A 571 -2.87 -18.22 17.95
#